data_AF-A0A926BI84-F1
#
_entry.id   AF-A0A926BI84-F1
#
_cell.length_a   1.000
_cell.length_b   1.000
_cell.length_c   1.000
_cell.angle_alpha   90.00
_cell.angle_beta   90.00
_cell.angle_gamma   90.00
#
_symmetry.space_group_name_H-M   'P 1'
#
loop_
_entity.id
_entity.type
_entity.pdbx_description
1 polymer ?
#
loop_
_entity_poly.entity_id
_entity_poly.type
_entity_poly.pdbx_seq_one_letter_code
_entity_poly.pdbx_strand_id
1 'polypeptide(L)'
;MPSDVRSSPDPVTRKIAAWCDALMDLSRRNPLLSLPRSAIPLPDSPDFLWDMPRDGSRRIKMVSEKLPGTDILRTGLKANDRALPMDRYRALKSMFQASRRSIEEQGVPILFIAAGILEWREPGRADPVRSPILLLPVDMERLSLDAGYFLSPRDDEARLNPTLAYRLKQPDIQVMLPEFGDGKPGDYLAALGEQLPSKFGATVDTNAAFLGKFSYLNLTMYEELAVRIDEARAHPLIAAIAGDLDATARLPRPIVPELDTEIPTKVFHVLSADPSQEAAIAAARAGANLVIQGPPGTGKTQTIANLIAACVADGKRVLFVSEKMAALDAVYRRLK
;
A
#
# COMPACT_ATOMS: atom_id res chain seq x y z
N MET A 1 -13.01 1.17 -14.09
CA MET A 1 -14.22 0.31 -14.03
C MET A 1 -14.74 0.10 -15.43
N PRO A 2 -15.41 -1.02 -15.72
CA PRO A 2 -16.21 -1.17 -16.92
C PRO A 2 -17.13 0.04 -17.11
N SER A 3 -17.27 0.55 -18.33
CA SER A 3 -17.99 1.79 -18.61
C SER A 3 -19.48 1.71 -18.23
N ASP A 4 -20.06 0.51 -18.32
CA ASP A 4 -21.41 0.13 -17.92
C ASP A 4 -21.68 0.34 -16.42
N VAL A 5 -20.69 0.08 -15.56
CA VAL A 5 -20.80 0.33 -14.11
C VAL A 5 -20.86 1.83 -13.81
N ARG A 6 -20.09 2.64 -14.54
CA ARG A 6 -20.02 4.11 -14.35
C ARG A 6 -21.31 4.81 -14.78
N SER A 7 -21.98 4.29 -15.80
CA SER A 7 -23.27 4.79 -16.29
C SER A 7 -24.48 4.11 -15.65
N SER A 8 -24.27 3.30 -14.60
CA SER A 8 -25.36 2.54 -13.98
C SER A 8 -26.46 3.47 -13.45
N PRO A 9 -27.75 3.16 -13.70
CA PRO A 9 -28.86 3.92 -13.12
C PRO A 9 -28.94 3.76 -11.60
N ASP A 10 -28.34 2.69 -11.06
CA ASP A 10 -28.32 2.39 -9.63
C ASP A 10 -27.38 3.35 -8.86
N PRO A 11 -27.90 4.11 -7.89
CA PRO A 11 -27.11 5.08 -7.12
C PRO A 11 -26.00 4.41 -6.30
N VAL A 12 -26.22 3.20 -5.78
CA VAL A 12 -25.22 2.44 -5.01
C VAL A 12 -24.03 2.09 -5.90
N THR A 13 -24.30 1.53 -7.09
CA THR A 13 -23.28 1.20 -8.09
C THR A 13 -22.47 2.44 -8.48
N ARG A 14 -23.12 3.58 -8.73
CA ARG A 14 -22.42 4.84 -9.04
C ARG A 14 -21.53 5.31 -7.90
N LYS A 15 -21.98 5.17 -6.65
CA LYS A 15 -21.18 5.58 -5.48
C LYS A 15 -19.96 4.68 -5.29
N ILE A 16 -20.11 3.36 -5.45
CA ILE A 16 -19.00 2.40 -5.39
C ILE A 16 -17.99 2.69 -6.52
N ALA A 17 -18.48 2.97 -7.74
CA ALA A 17 -17.62 3.36 -8.85
C ALA A 17 -16.82 4.64 -8.55
N ALA A 18 -17.44 5.64 -7.91
CA ALA A 18 -16.76 6.86 -7.49
C ALA A 18 -15.68 6.61 -6.43
N TRP A 19 -15.90 5.70 -5.47
CA TRP A 19 -14.86 5.28 -4.51
C TRP A 19 -13.70 4.60 -5.22
N CYS A 20 -13.99 3.73 -6.20
CA CYS A 20 -12.98 3.06 -7.01
C CYS A 20 -12.14 4.06 -7.83
N ASP A 21 -12.79 5.06 -8.43
CA ASP A 21 -12.09 6.12 -9.16
C ASP A 21 -11.23 6.99 -8.23
N ALA A 22 -11.64 7.19 -6.98
CA ALA A 22 -10.83 7.90 -5.97
C ALA A 22 -9.58 7.10 -5.53
N LEU A 23 -9.58 5.78 -5.68
CA LEU A 23 -8.41 4.94 -5.42
C LEU A 23 -7.37 5.01 -6.55
N MET A 24 -7.80 5.20 -7.80
CA MET A 24 -6.91 5.15 -8.95
C MET A 24 -6.33 6.51 -9.34
N ASP A 25 -5.05 6.73 -9.03
CA ASP A 25 -4.25 7.80 -9.64
C ASP A 25 -3.54 7.31 -10.90
N LEU A 26 -4.12 7.54 -12.07
CA LEU A 26 -3.51 7.23 -13.37
C LEU A 26 -2.77 8.43 -14.00
N SER A 27 -2.53 9.49 -13.23
CA SER A 27 -1.81 10.66 -13.72
C SER A 27 -0.30 10.45 -13.71
N ARG A 28 0.44 11.31 -14.44
CA ARG A 28 1.91 11.38 -14.36
C ARG A 28 2.45 11.82 -12.98
N ARG A 29 1.58 12.09 -11.99
CA ARG A 29 2.01 12.31 -10.61
C ARG A 29 2.28 11.00 -9.88
N ASN A 30 1.69 9.89 -10.35
CA ASN A 30 1.90 8.57 -9.77
C ASN A 30 3.32 8.05 -10.13
N PRO A 31 4.19 7.79 -9.13
CA PRO A 31 5.53 7.25 -9.36
C PRO A 31 5.56 5.92 -10.12
N LEU A 32 4.47 5.14 -10.07
CA LEU A 32 4.31 3.88 -10.79
C LEU A 32 4.07 4.09 -12.29
N LEU A 33 3.64 5.29 -12.72
CA LEU A 33 3.46 5.61 -14.14
C LEU A 33 4.53 6.56 -14.66
N SER A 34 5.06 7.43 -13.82
CA SER A 34 6.11 8.36 -14.18
C SER A 34 7.21 8.32 -13.13
N LEU A 35 8.35 7.76 -13.50
CA LEU A 35 9.52 7.65 -12.64
C LEU A 35 9.86 9.02 -12.02
N PRO A 36 9.84 9.15 -10.68
CA PRO A 36 10.03 10.43 -10.04
C PRO A 36 11.50 10.85 -10.10
N ARG A 37 11.76 12.17 -10.16
CA ARG A 37 13.14 12.72 -10.13
C ARG A 37 13.90 12.38 -8.85
N SER A 38 13.19 12.04 -7.78
CA SER A 38 13.77 11.61 -6.51
C SER A 38 14.25 10.15 -6.54
N ALA A 39 13.88 9.35 -7.54
CA ALA A 39 14.39 8.00 -7.70
C ALA A 39 15.90 8.02 -7.97
N ILE A 40 16.62 7.12 -7.32
CA ILE A 40 18.08 7.07 -7.37
C ILE A 40 18.48 5.97 -8.35
N PRO A 41 19.17 6.31 -9.46
CA PRO A 41 19.65 5.30 -10.40
C PRO A 41 20.67 4.38 -9.73
N LEU A 42 20.58 3.09 -10.03
CA LEU A 42 21.52 2.06 -9.66
C LEU A 42 22.39 1.68 -10.89
N PRO A 43 23.66 1.29 -10.69
CA PRO A 43 24.66 1.19 -11.74
C PRO A 43 24.66 -0.15 -12.45
N ASP A 44 24.16 -1.22 -11.81
CA ASP A 44 24.16 -2.56 -12.37
C ASP A 44 22.74 -3.00 -12.77
N SER A 45 22.68 -3.99 -13.65
CA SER A 45 21.45 -4.71 -14.02
C SER A 45 20.70 -5.18 -12.77
N PRO A 46 19.36 -5.05 -12.71
CA PRO A 46 18.58 -5.46 -11.53
C PRO A 46 18.77 -6.91 -11.08
N ASP A 47 19.32 -7.79 -11.93
CA ASP A 47 19.56 -9.21 -11.64
C ASP A 47 20.48 -9.44 -10.44
N PHE A 48 21.37 -8.51 -10.08
CA PHE A 48 22.25 -8.69 -8.92
C PHE A 48 21.45 -8.86 -7.61
N LEU A 49 20.28 -8.23 -7.49
CA LEU A 49 19.39 -8.40 -6.32
C LEU A 49 18.71 -9.74 -6.34
N TRP A 50 18.37 -10.21 -7.54
CA TRP A 50 17.66 -11.46 -7.69
C TRP A 50 18.47 -12.61 -7.09
N ASP A 51 19.78 -12.60 -7.33
CA ASP A 51 20.73 -13.60 -6.83
C ASP A 51 21.15 -13.39 -5.35
N MET A 52 20.64 -12.38 -4.65
CA MET A 52 20.94 -12.15 -3.23
C MET A 52 20.10 -13.03 -2.30
N PRO A 53 20.66 -13.51 -1.17
CA PRO A 53 19.87 -14.22 -0.18
C PRO A 53 18.84 -13.28 0.47
N ARG A 54 17.64 -13.81 0.75
CA ARG A 54 16.51 -13.09 1.37
C ARG A 54 16.53 -13.09 2.90
N ASP A 55 17.45 -13.84 3.50
CA ASP A 55 17.65 -13.96 4.95
C ASP A 55 18.34 -12.74 5.59
N GLY A 56 18.63 -11.69 4.81
CA GLY A 56 19.31 -10.48 5.28
C GLY A 56 20.80 -10.67 5.59
N SER A 57 21.37 -11.84 5.31
CA SER A 57 22.80 -12.15 5.51
C SER A 57 23.70 -11.30 4.62
N ARG A 58 23.20 -10.89 3.45
CA ARG A 58 23.90 -10.02 2.51
C ARG A 58 23.18 -8.69 2.36
N ARG A 59 23.98 -7.61 2.37
CA ARG A 59 23.49 -6.23 2.27
C ARG A 59 24.34 -5.43 1.30
N ILE A 60 23.71 -4.51 0.57
CA ILE A 60 24.38 -3.62 -0.37
C ILE A 60 24.52 -2.25 0.27
N LYS A 61 25.75 -1.76 0.36
CA LYS A 61 26.03 -0.42 0.86
C LYS A 61 25.68 0.61 -0.21
N MET A 62 24.90 1.62 0.16
CA MET A 62 24.43 2.70 -0.72
C MET A 62 25.18 4.03 -0.55
N VAL A 63 26.04 4.18 0.48
CA VAL A 63 27.08 5.24 0.71
C VAL A 63 27.22 5.62 2.21
N SER A 64 28.46 5.97 2.63
CA SER A 64 28.85 6.52 3.96
C SER A 64 29.07 8.05 3.95
N GLU A 65 28.80 8.72 5.07
CA GLU A 65 28.87 10.19 5.29
C GLU A 65 30.32 10.73 5.36
N LYS A 66 31.36 9.86 5.38
CA LYS A 66 32.76 10.25 5.66
C LYS A 66 33.85 9.77 4.70
N LEU A 67 33.53 9.27 3.51
CA LEU A 67 34.56 9.06 2.49
C LEU A 67 34.02 9.39 1.09
N PRO A 68 34.81 10.08 0.26
CA PRO A 68 34.45 10.28 -1.12
C PRO A 68 34.70 8.97 -1.88
N GLY A 69 33.71 8.28 -2.44
CA GLY A 69 33.86 7.09 -3.33
C GLY A 69 32.56 6.51 -3.83
N THR A 70 32.30 6.39 -5.14
CA THR A 70 31.08 5.75 -5.66
C THR A 70 31.01 4.31 -5.18
N ASP A 71 29.98 3.97 -4.41
CA ASP A 71 29.47 2.61 -4.34
C ASP A 71 27.96 2.67 -4.49
N ILE A 72 27.52 2.40 -5.72
CA ILE A 72 26.13 2.07 -5.98
C ILE A 72 26.02 0.58 -6.35
N LEU A 73 27.13 -0.18 -6.41
CA LEU A 73 27.23 -1.65 -6.23
C LEU A 73 28.69 -2.12 -6.35
N ARG A 74 29.25 -2.76 -5.32
CA ARG A 74 30.32 -3.77 -5.48
C ARG A 74 30.22 -4.86 -4.42
N THR A 75 29.91 -6.04 -4.92
CA THR A 75 30.07 -7.34 -4.27
C THR A 75 31.56 -7.67 -4.15
N GLY A 76 32.23 -7.05 -3.19
CA GLY A 76 33.64 -7.34 -2.87
C GLY A 76 34.67 -6.63 -3.77
N LEU A 77 35.83 -6.33 -3.14
CA LEU A 77 37.09 -5.78 -3.68
C LEU A 77 37.21 -4.24 -3.90
N LYS A 78 38.03 -3.69 -2.99
CA LYS A 78 38.92 -2.51 -2.98
C LYS A 78 38.40 -1.16 -3.49
N ALA A 79 38.45 -0.21 -2.55
CA ALA A 79 38.12 1.21 -2.65
C ALA A 79 38.96 1.94 -3.71
N ASN A 80 38.29 2.79 -4.49
CA ASN A 80 38.86 4.03 -5.04
C ASN A 80 37.71 5.00 -5.39
N ASP A 81 37.44 5.87 -4.42
CA ASP A 81 37.39 7.34 -4.44
C ASP A 81 36.49 8.19 -5.40
N ARG A 82 35.65 9.06 -4.79
CA ARG A 82 34.65 10.11 -5.23
C ARG A 82 33.23 10.09 -4.59
N ALA A 83 32.91 11.10 -3.76
CA ALA A 83 31.66 11.21 -2.97
C ALA A 83 30.37 11.19 -3.80
N LEU A 84 29.28 10.69 -3.20
CA LEU A 84 27.94 10.82 -3.78
C LEU A 84 27.52 12.31 -3.79
N PRO A 85 26.92 12.83 -4.88
CA PRO A 85 26.36 14.18 -4.89
C PRO A 85 25.40 14.40 -3.72
N MET A 86 25.50 15.54 -3.02
CA MET A 86 24.72 15.85 -1.81
C MET A 86 23.20 15.64 -1.99
N ASP A 87 22.69 15.87 -3.19
CA ASP A 87 21.27 15.67 -3.51
C ASP A 87 20.84 14.21 -3.43
N ARG A 88 21.72 13.27 -3.82
CA ARG A 88 21.44 11.83 -3.69
C ARG A 88 21.47 11.37 -2.24
N TYR A 89 22.38 11.92 -1.42
CA TYR A 89 22.38 11.65 0.01
C TYR A 89 21.10 12.15 0.70
N ARG A 90 20.64 13.36 0.37
CA ARG A 90 19.37 13.90 0.86
C ARG A 90 18.19 13.03 0.42
N ALA A 91 18.20 12.54 -0.82
CA ALA A 91 17.18 11.62 -1.32
C ALA A 91 17.18 10.30 -0.53
N LEU A 92 18.35 9.67 -0.29
CA LEU A 92 18.46 8.46 0.54
C LEU A 92 17.95 8.68 1.96
N LYS A 93 18.36 9.77 2.62
CA LYS A 93 17.89 10.12 3.96
C LYS A 93 16.37 10.29 4.00
N SER A 94 15.81 10.98 3.00
CA SER A 94 14.36 11.18 2.87
C SER A 94 13.62 9.85 2.64
N MET A 95 14.17 8.97 1.80
CA MET A 95 13.62 7.63 1.54
C MET A 95 13.66 6.76 2.79
N PHE A 96 14.77 6.74 3.52
CA PHE A 96 14.91 6.01 4.78
C PHE A 96 13.84 6.45 5.80
N GLN A 97 13.72 7.76 6.01
CA GLN A 97 12.74 8.32 6.95
C GLN A 97 11.30 8.02 6.52
N ALA A 98 10.99 8.12 5.23
CA ALA A 98 9.67 7.81 4.70
C ALA A 98 9.34 6.32 4.81
N SER A 99 10.30 5.44 4.52
CA SER A 99 10.12 3.99 4.61
C SER A 99 9.83 3.55 6.04
N ARG A 100 10.61 4.05 7.01
CA ARG A 100 10.37 3.79 8.43
C ARG A 100 9.00 4.27 8.87
N ARG A 101 8.65 5.51 8.51
CA ARG A 101 7.33 6.07 8.85
C ARG A 101 6.20 5.25 8.25
N SER A 102 6.33 4.81 7.00
CA SER A 102 5.29 4.00 6.35
C SER A 102 5.07 2.65 7.05
N ILE A 103 6.14 2.00 7.52
CA ILE A 103 6.05 0.75 8.27
C ILE A 103 5.49 1.00 9.69
N GLU A 104 6.00 2.02 10.39
CA GLU A 104 5.56 2.37 11.74
C GLU A 104 4.11 2.89 11.79
N GLU A 105 3.67 3.58 10.75
CA GLU A 105 2.31 4.14 10.67
C GLU A 105 1.36 3.15 10.02
N GLN A 106 1.63 2.63 8.82
CA GLN A 106 0.67 1.84 8.04
C GLN A 106 1.01 0.35 7.96
N GLY A 107 2.22 -0.05 8.36
CA GLY A 107 2.70 -1.43 8.17
C GLY A 107 2.96 -1.78 6.71
N VAL A 108 2.99 -0.79 5.81
CA VAL A 108 3.13 -1.01 4.36
C VAL A 108 4.54 -0.64 3.90
N PRO A 109 5.31 -1.58 3.31
CA PRO A 109 6.59 -1.26 2.69
C PRO A 109 6.36 -0.44 1.42
N ILE A 110 7.11 0.65 1.29
CA ILE A 110 7.00 1.58 0.15
C ILE A 110 8.30 1.71 -0.63
N LEU A 111 9.37 1.02 -0.22
CA LEU A 111 10.68 1.12 -0.84
C LEU A 111 10.89 -0.06 -1.79
N PHE A 112 11.10 0.25 -3.06
CA PHE A 112 11.33 -0.76 -4.08
C PHE A 112 12.49 -0.35 -4.98
N ILE A 113 13.12 -1.36 -5.55
CA ILE A 113 13.96 -1.20 -6.72
C ILE A 113 13.09 -1.46 -7.95
N ALA A 114 12.91 -0.41 -8.75
CA ALA A 114 12.31 -0.49 -10.06
C ALA A 114 13.32 -1.09 -11.03
N ALA A 115 13.04 -2.28 -11.54
CA ALA A 115 13.85 -2.99 -12.52
C ALA A 115 13.23 -2.85 -13.92
N GLY A 116 14.01 -2.32 -14.84
CA GLY A 116 13.57 -2.00 -16.19
C GLY A 116 12.67 -0.76 -16.26
N ILE A 117 12.86 0.02 -17.32
CA ILE A 117 12.05 1.21 -17.60
C ILE A 117 11.40 1.08 -18.96
N LEU A 118 10.07 1.22 -19.00
CA LEU A 118 9.32 1.38 -20.24
C LEU A 118 9.29 2.87 -20.59
N GLU A 119 9.85 3.23 -21.73
CA GLU A 119 9.68 4.56 -22.32
C GLU A 119 8.61 4.50 -23.40
N TRP A 120 7.50 5.20 -23.17
CA TRP A 120 6.31 5.14 -24.04
C TRP A 120 5.59 6.48 -24.10
N ARG A 121 4.64 6.65 -25.03
CA ARG A 121 3.86 7.88 -25.18
C ARG A 121 2.40 7.63 -24.84
N GLU A 122 1.86 8.47 -23.97
CA GLU A 122 0.42 8.46 -23.68
C GLU A 122 -0.37 9.03 -24.87
N PRO A 123 -1.52 8.45 -25.22
CA PRO A 123 -2.42 9.02 -26.22
C PRO A 123 -2.73 10.50 -25.93
N GLY A 124 -2.58 11.34 -26.94
CA GLY A 124 -2.82 12.79 -26.82
C GLY A 124 -1.70 13.58 -26.15
N ARG A 125 -0.56 12.96 -25.79
CA ARG A 125 0.62 13.68 -25.29
C ARG A 125 1.83 13.50 -26.20
N ALA A 126 2.53 14.61 -26.44
CA ALA A 126 3.77 14.58 -27.22
C ALA A 126 4.91 13.96 -26.41
N ASP A 127 5.16 14.38 -25.17
CA ASP A 127 6.33 13.94 -24.43
C ASP A 127 6.22 12.49 -23.96
N PRO A 128 7.28 11.67 -24.15
CA PRO A 128 7.33 10.33 -23.60
C PRO A 128 7.30 10.36 -22.07
N VAL A 129 6.88 9.25 -21.49
CA VAL A 129 6.90 8.98 -20.06
C VAL A 129 7.73 7.72 -19.82
N ARG A 130 8.46 7.72 -18.70
CA ARG A 130 9.31 6.61 -18.26
C ARG A 130 8.64 5.94 -17.08
N SER A 131 8.24 4.69 -17.23
CA SER A 131 7.52 3.93 -16.19
C SER A 131 8.34 2.75 -15.69
N PRO A 132 8.44 2.53 -14.37
CA PRO A 132 8.95 1.30 -13.79
C PRO A 132 8.21 0.06 -14.32
N ILE A 133 8.92 -0.99 -14.74
CA ILE A 133 8.29 -2.23 -15.21
C ILE A 133 8.14 -3.23 -14.06
N LEU A 134 9.24 -3.68 -13.45
CA LEU A 134 9.23 -4.61 -12.33
C LEU A 134 9.55 -3.87 -11.03
N LEU A 135 8.97 -4.32 -9.92
CA LEU A 135 9.15 -3.76 -8.59
C LEU A 135 9.69 -4.84 -7.65
N LEU A 136 10.91 -4.64 -7.16
CA LEU A 136 11.59 -5.53 -6.22
C LEU A 136 11.55 -4.88 -4.82
N PRO A 137 10.83 -5.46 -3.85
CA PRO A 137 10.74 -4.90 -2.51
C PRO A 137 12.09 -5.01 -1.78
N VAL A 138 12.50 -3.90 -1.14
CA VAL A 138 13.78 -3.83 -0.40
C VAL A 138 13.61 -3.14 0.94
N ASP A 139 14.37 -3.58 1.92
CA ASP A 139 14.55 -2.87 3.18
C ASP A 139 15.77 -1.96 3.12
N MET A 140 15.71 -0.88 3.89
CA MET A 140 16.84 0.03 4.08
C MET A 140 17.19 0.15 5.55
N GLU A 141 18.44 -0.15 5.89
CA GLU A 141 18.98 -0.04 7.23
C GLU A 141 20.10 0.99 7.32
N ARG A 142 20.27 1.58 8.50
CA ARG A 142 21.40 2.44 8.84
C ARG A 142 22.05 1.91 10.11
N LEU A 143 23.22 1.26 9.97
CA LEU A 143 23.93 0.63 11.09
C LEU A 143 24.61 1.65 12.03
N SER A 144 25.07 2.77 11.50
CA SER A 144 25.57 3.91 12.28
C SER A 144 25.51 5.20 11.45
N LEU A 145 25.78 6.34 12.09
CA LEU A 145 25.87 7.61 11.37
C LEU A 145 26.95 7.55 10.27
N ASP A 146 28.12 6.99 10.60
CA ASP A 146 29.27 6.89 9.70
C ASP A 146 29.19 5.70 8.72
N ALA A 147 28.46 4.62 9.03
CA ALA A 147 28.43 3.42 8.20
C ALA A 147 27.63 3.59 6.90
N GLY A 148 26.68 4.53 6.86
CA GLY A 148 25.85 4.77 5.69
C GLY A 148 24.56 3.96 5.65
N TYR A 149 23.87 4.01 4.51
CA TYR A 149 22.64 3.24 4.26
C TYR A 149 22.96 1.91 3.59
N PHE A 150 22.24 0.86 3.97
CA PHE A 150 22.35 -0.48 3.42
C PHE A 150 21.00 -0.95 2.91
N LEU A 151 20.99 -1.68 1.79
CA LEU A 151 19.80 -2.32 1.24
C LEU A 151 19.89 -3.84 1.35
N SER A 152 18.74 -4.47 1.59
CA SER A 152 18.56 -5.91 1.48
C SER A 152 17.25 -6.21 0.77
N PRO A 153 17.19 -7.23 -0.09
CA PRO A 153 15.92 -7.69 -0.64
C PRO A 153 15.02 -8.20 0.48
N ARG A 154 13.72 -7.96 0.35
CA ARG A 154 12.72 -8.57 1.22
C ARG A 154 12.39 -9.98 0.71
N ASP A 155 11.83 -10.82 1.58
CA ASP A 155 11.34 -12.15 1.21
C ASP A 155 10.09 -12.10 0.30
N ASP A 156 9.52 -10.90 0.14
CA ASP A 156 8.40 -10.63 -0.75
C ASP A 156 8.81 -10.81 -2.23
N GLU A 157 7.93 -11.40 -3.04
CA GLU A 157 8.17 -11.61 -4.47
C GLU A 157 8.22 -10.29 -5.25
N ALA A 158 9.17 -10.21 -6.18
CA ALA A 158 9.16 -9.15 -7.18
C ALA A 158 7.93 -9.28 -8.06
N ARG A 159 7.41 -8.16 -8.52
CA ARG A 159 6.16 -8.14 -9.28
C ARG A 159 6.23 -7.19 -10.45
N LEU A 160 5.45 -7.51 -11.47
CA LEU A 160 5.08 -6.55 -12.49
C LEU A 160 4.37 -5.37 -11.83
N ASN A 161 4.74 -4.15 -12.22
CA ASN A 161 4.09 -2.93 -11.79
C ASN A 161 2.61 -2.97 -12.18
N PRO A 162 1.70 -3.14 -11.22
CA PRO A 162 0.30 -3.39 -11.53
C PRO A 162 -0.36 -2.13 -12.11
N THR A 163 0.07 -0.94 -11.70
CA THR A 163 -0.49 0.32 -12.21
C THR A 163 -0.10 0.57 -13.66
N LEU A 164 1.13 0.24 -14.03
CA LEU A 164 1.55 0.28 -15.43
C LEU A 164 0.73 -0.73 -16.26
N ALA A 165 0.66 -1.99 -15.83
CA ALA A 165 -0.09 -3.03 -16.53
C ALA A 165 -1.57 -2.63 -16.73
N TYR A 166 -2.20 -2.11 -15.67
CA TYR A 166 -3.58 -1.62 -15.73
C TYR A 166 -3.74 -0.47 -16.72
N ARG A 167 -2.84 0.52 -16.70
CA ARG A 167 -2.88 1.70 -17.59
C ARG A 167 -2.75 1.32 -19.06
N LEU A 168 -1.84 0.41 -19.38
CA LEU A 168 -1.59 -0.06 -20.75
C LEU A 168 -2.75 -0.90 -21.31
N LYS A 169 -3.46 -1.63 -20.44
CA LYS A 169 -4.64 -2.42 -20.83
C LYS A 169 -5.87 -1.56 -21.16
N GLN A 170 -5.87 -0.27 -20.82
CA GLN A 170 -7.03 0.60 -21.05
C GLN A 170 -7.40 0.71 -22.55
N PRO A 171 -8.67 0.97 -22.89
CA PRO A 171 -9.16 0.95 -24.27
C PRO A 171 -8.45 1.88 -25.25
N ASP A 172 -7.78 2.92 -24.76
CA ASP A 172 -7.02 3.88 -25.55
C ASP A 172 -5.61 3.40 -25.92
N ILE A 173 -5.08 2.35 -25.26
CA ILE A 173 -3.74 1.80 -25.49
C ILE A 173 -3.78 0.33 -25.93
N GLN A 174 -4.58 -0.51 -25.26
CA GLN A 174 -4.80 -1.93 -25.58
C GLN A 174 -3.52 -2.78 -25.66
N VAL A 175 -2.56 -2.52 -24.76
CA VAL A 175 -1.33 -3.32 -24.61
C VAL A 175 -1.44 -4.15 -23.33
N MET A 176 -1.28 -5.46 -23.47
CA MET A 176 -1.22 -6.38 -22.34
C MET A 176 0.24 -6.76 -22.10
N LEU A 177 0.72 -6.54 -20.87
CA LEU A 177 2.03 -7.02 -20.46
C LEU A 177 1.93 -8.50 -20.05
N PRO A 178 2.87 -9.37 -20.45
CA PRO A 178 2.95 -10.74 -19.95
C PRO A 178 3.12 -10.74 -18.42
N GLU A 179 2.68 -11.80 -17.76
CA GLU A 179 2.90 -11.95 -16.32
C GLU A 179 4.38 -12.19 -16.02
N PHE A 180 4.86 -11.63 -14.91
CA PHE A 180 6.20 -11.92 -14.39
C PHE A 180 6.12 -13.17 -13.52
N GLY A 181 6.79 -14.25 -13.93
CA GLY A 181 6.93 -15.48 -13.16
C GLY A 181 8.26 -15.56 -12.40
N ASP A 182 8.74 -16.78 -12.11
CA ASP A 182 9.94 -17.03 -11.29
C ASP A 182 11.29 -16.76 -11.99
N GLY A 183 11.27 -16.19 -13.19
CA GLY A 183 12.46 -15.91 -14.00
C GLY A 183 13.27 -14.71 -13.50
N LYS A 184 14.50 -14.55 -14.02
CA LYS A 184 15.29 -13.36 -13.72
C LYS A 184 14.63 -12.11 -14.32
N PRO A 185 14.66 -10.95 -13.63
CA PRO A 185 14.17 -9.69 -14.16
C PRO A 185 14.70 -9.36 -15.56
N GLY A 186 16.00 -9.53 -15.81
CA GLY A 186 16.63 -9.25 -17.10
C GLY A 186 16.05 -10.06 -18.25
N ASP A 187 15.81 -11.36 -18.05
CA ASP A 187 15.24 -12.26 -19.06
C ASP A 187 13.80 -11.83 -19.43
N TYR A 188 12.99 -11.54 -18.42
CA TYR A 188 11.63 -11.04 -18.62
C TYR A 188 11.63 -9.69 -19.36
N LEU A 189 12.51 -8.76 -18.98
CA LEU A 189 12.60 -7.44 -19.60
C LEU A 189 13.04 -7.52 -21.07
N ALA A 190 13.97 -8.42 -21.39
CA ALA A 190 14.39 -8.68 -22.77
C ALA A 190 13.24 -9.25 -23.61
N ALA A 191 12.58 -10.30 -23.12
CA ALA A 191 11.42 -10.90 -23.79
C ALA A 191 10.27 -9.91 -23.98
N LEU A 192 10.02 -9.06 -22.98
CA LEU A 192 9.01 -8.00 -23.07
C LEU A 192 9.33 -7.02 -24.20
N GLY A 193 10.60 -6.59 -24.32
CA GLY A 193 11.03 -5.68 -25.39
C GLY A 193 10.75 -6.23 -26.80
N GLU A 194 10.88 -7.54 -26.99
CA GLU A 194 10.60 -8.21 -28.27
C GLU A 194 9.10 -8.40 -28.54
N GLN A 195 8.29 -8.60 -27.49
CA GLN A 195 6.85 -8.87 -27.62
C GLN A 195 5.99 -7.60 -27.75
N LEU A 196 6.53 -6.43 -27.40
CA LEU A 196 5.78 -5.19 -27.50
C LEU A 196 5.40 -4.87 -28.95
N PRO A 197 4.12 -4.53 -29.24
CA PRO A 197 3.71 -4.22 -30.61
C PRO A 197 4.49 -3.01 -31.16
N SER A 198 5.09 -3.12 -32.35
CA SER A 198 5.87 -2.01 -32.93
C SER A 198 5.06 -0.71 -33.08
N LYS A 199 3.75 -0.83 -33.33
CA LYS A 199 2.81 0.30 -33.39
C LYS A 199 2.66 1.08 -32.08
N PHE A 200 2.98 0.46 -30.93
CA PHE A 200 2.94 1.13 -29.63
C PHE A 200 4.10 2.13 -29.48
N GLY A 201 5.18 1.96 -30.24
CA GLY A 201 6.29 2.92 -30.27
C GLY A 201 7.00 3.10 -28.93
N ALA A 202 7.03 2.04 -28.12
CA ALA A 202 7.69 2.03 -26.83
C ALA A 202 9.04 1.30 -26.88
N THR A 203 9.94 1.66 -25.98
CA THR A 203 11.22 0.98 -25.79
C THR A 203 11.37 0.50 -24.35
N VAL A 204 12.05 -0.62 -24.16
CA VAL A 204 12.36 -1.17 -22.84
C VAL A 204 13.85 -0.99 -22.59
N ASP A 205 14.20 -0.21 -21.57
CA ASP A 205 15.54 -0.15 -21.03
C ASP A 205 15.69 -1.28 -19.99
N THR A 206 16.31 -2.39 -20.40
CA THR A 206 16.44 -3.61 -19.59
C THR A 206 17.50 -3.49 -18.49
N ASN A 207 18.44 -2.56 -18.63
CA ASN A 207 19.56 -2.39 -17.69
C ASN A 207 19.29 -1.29 -16.65
N ALA A 208 18.28 -0.45 -16.87
CA ALA A 208 17.90 0.57 -15.92
C ALA A 208 17.34 -0.02 -14.62
N ALA A 209 17.97 0.35 -13.51
CA ALA A 209 17.46 0.07 -12.17
C ALA A 209 17.40 1.36 -11.34
N PHE A 210 16.34 1.53 -10.56
CA PHE A 210 16.13 2.73 -9.74
C PHE A 210 15.59 2.38 -8.35
N LEU A 211 16.25 2.86 -7.31
CA LEU A 211 15.67 2.88 -5.97
C LEU A 211 14.65 4.01 -5.85
N GLY A 212 13.44 3.69 -5.43
CA GLY A 212 12.37 4.68 -5.31
C GLY A 212 11.31 4.32 -4.29
N LYS A 213 10.43 5.29 -4.04
CA LYS A 213 9.23 5.10 -3.23
C LYS A 213 8.06 4.80 -4.16
N PHE A 214 7.48 3.62 -4.03
CA PHE A 214 6.37 3.17 -4.86
C PHE A 214 5.31 2.56 -3.94
N SER A 215 4.05 2.94 -4.13
CA SER A 215 2.93 2.37 -3.36
C SER A 215 1.79 2.05 -4.33
N TYR A 216 1.43 0.78 -4.38
CA TYR A 216 0.36 0.26 -5.25
C TYR A 216 -0.86 -0.24 -4.46
N LEU A 217 -0.93 0.00 -3.15
CA LEU A 217 -2.01 -0.48 -2.28
C LEU A 217 -3.40 -0.13 -2.82
N ASN A 218 -3.55 1.10 -3.33
CA ASN A 218 -4.82 1.56 -3.87
C ASN A 218 -5.28 0.77 -5.09
N LEU A 219 -4.36 0.32 -5.94
CA LEU A 219 -4.74 -0.47 -7.12
C LEU A 219 -5.18 -1.87 -6.73
N THR A 220 -4.49 -2.51 -5.78
CA THR A 220 -4.92 -3.83 -5.27
C THR A 220 -6.32 -3.73 -4.65
N MET A 221 -6.57 -2.71 -3.84
CA MET A 221 -7.91 -2.44 -3.29
C MET A 221 -8.95 -2.21 -4.39
N TYR A 222 -8.59 -1.48 -5.45
CA TYR A 222 -9.46 -1.25 -6.60
C TYR A 222 -9.77 -2.55 -7.35
N GLU A 223 -8.78 -3.39 -7.64
CA GLU A 223 -8.94 -4.64 -8.38
C GLU A 223 -9.83 -5.62 -7.62
N GLU A 224 -9.60 -5.77 -6.30
CA GLU A 224 -10.45 -6.60 -5.44
C GLU A 224 -11.91 -6.11 -5.42
N LEU A 225 -12.11 -4.80 -5.26
CA LEU A 225 -13.44 -4.21 -5.23
C LEU A 225 -14.13 -4.26 -6.60
N ALA A 226 -13.37 -4.17 -7.69
CA ALA A 226 -13.89 -4.26 -9.05
C ALA A 226 -14.42 -5.66 -9.38
N VAL A 227 -13.75 -6.72 -8.90
CA VAL A 227 -14.21 -8.10 -9.09
C VAL A 227 -15.41 -8.42 -8.20
N ARG A 228 -15.52 -7.80 -7.02
CA ARG A 228 -16.60 -8.07 -6.04
C ARG A 228 -17.67 -7.00 -5.99
N ILE A 229 -17.85 -6.22 -7.07
CA ILE A 229 -18.77 -5.09 -7.05
C ILE A 229 -20.23 -5.51 -6.79
N ASP A 230 -20.65 -6.64 -7.34
CA ASP A 230 -22.00 -7.16 -7.14
C ASP A 230 -22.23 -7.62 -5.69
N GLU A 231 -21.24 -8.28 -5.08
CA GLU A 231 -21.26 -8.64 -3.65
C GLU A 231 -21.29 -7.39 -2.77
N ALA A 232 -20.46 -6.39 -3.09
CA ALA A 232 -20.40 -5.13 -2.36
C ALA A 232 -21.74 -4.37 -2.44
N ARG A 233 -22.37 -4.33 -3.61
CA ARG A 233 -23.69 -3.73 -3.82
C ARG A 233 -24.79 -4.47 -3.05
N ALA A 234 -24.75 -5.79 -3.01
CA ALA A 234 -25.74 -6.60 -2.31
C ALA A 234 -25.62 -6.50 -0.78
N HIS A 235 -24.46 -6.09 -0.25
CA HIS A 235 -24.22 -6.01 1.19
C HIS A 235 -24.99 -4.84 1.85
N PRO A 236 -25.90 -5.09 2.82
CA PRO A 236 -26.77 -4.05 3.39
C PRO A 236 -26.03 -2.86 3.98
N LEU A 237 -24.91 -3.09 4.68
CA LEU A 237 -24.11 -2.00 5.25
C LEU A 237 -23.42 -1.15 4.18
N ILE A 238 -22.95 -1.77 3.10
CA ILE A 238 -22.24 -1.04 2.03
C ILE A 238 -23.26 -0.22 1.24
N ALA A 239 -24.43 -0.79 0.93
CA ALA A 239 -25.53 -0.06 0.32
C ALA A 239 -25.97 1.14 1.18
N ALA A 240 -26.10 0.96 2.50
CA ALA A 240 -26.42 2.06 3.41
C ALA A 240 -25.36 3.17 3.42
N ILE A 241 -24.06 2.82 3.50
CA ILE A 241 -22.94 3.79 3.40
C ILE A 241 -22.93 4.48 2.02
N ALA A 242 -23.36 3.77 0.97
CA ALA A 242 -23.49 4.31 -0.37
C ALA A 242 -24.70 5.27 -0.54
N GLY A 243 -25.58 5.34 0.47
CA GLY A 243 -26.73 6.25 0.52
C GLY A 243 -28.09 5.60 0.21
N ASP A 244 -28.18 4.27 0.18
CA ASP A 244 -29.45 3.56 0.04
C ASP A 244 -30.28 3.66 1.34
N LEU A 245 -31.40 4.38 1.26
CA LEU A 245 -32.31 4.62 2.38
C LEU A 245 -33.04 3.35 2.82
N ASP A 246 -33.38 2.44 1.90
CA ASP A 246 -34.07 1.19 2.21
C ASP A 246 -33.10 0.20 2.88
N ALA A 247 -31.85 0.17 2.43
CA ALA A 247 -30.78 -0.56 3.13
C ALA A 247 -30.56 0.01 4.53
N THR A 248 -30.50 1.34 4.67
CA THR A 248 -30.38 2.02 5.97
C THR A 248 -31.52 1.67 6.92
N ALA A 249 -32.76 1.62 6.43
CA ALA A 249 -33.93 1.29 7.24
C ALA A 249 -33.94 -0.18 7.72
N ARG A 250 -33.30 -1.09 6.96
CA ARG A 250 -33.19 -2.53 7.30
C ARG A 250 -32.04 -2.85 8.25
N LEU A 251 -31.08 -1.95 8.45
CA LEU A 251 -29.98 -2.18 9.38
C LEU A 251 -30.52 -2.24 10.82
N PRO A 252 -29.95 -3.11 11.68
CA PRO A 252 -30.26 -3.12 13.10
C PRO A 252 -30.03 -1.72 13.68
N ARG A 253 -31.11 -1.10 14.16
CA ARG A 253 -30.99 0.19 14.84
C ARG A 253 -30.27 -0.03 16.17
N PRO A 254 -29.31 0.83 16.53
CA PRO A 254 -28.74 0.79 17.86
C PRO A 254 -29.85 1.11 18.86
N ILE A 255 -30.22 0.09 19.65
CA ILE A 255 -30.88 0.33 20.93
C ILE A 255 -29.73 0.75 21.85
N VAL A 256 -29.48 2.05 21.90
CA VAL A 256 -28.59 2.62 22.91
C VAL A 256 -29.41 2.63 24.19
N PRO A 257 -29.04 1.85 25.23
CA PRO A 257 -29.72 1.92 26.51
C PRO A 257 -29.68 3.37 27.00
N GLU A 258 -30.78 3.89 27.53
CA GLU A 258 -30.74 5.20 28.21
C GLU A 258 -29.69 5.13 29.31
N LEU A 259 -28.92 6.21 29.51
CA LEU A 259 -27.77 6.25 30.43
C LEU A 259 -28.11 5.87 31.89
N ASP A 260 -29.41 5.83 32.23
CA ASP A 260 -29.97 5.47 33.55
C ASP A 260 -30.65 4.08 33.59
N THR A 261 -30.58 3.29 32.51
CA THR A 261 -31.10 1.91 32.53
C THR A 261 -30.09 0.95 33.16
N GLU A 262 -30.54 0.02 34.02
CA GLU A 262 -29.68 -0.97 34.69
C GLU A 262 -28.79 -1.68 33.66
N ILE A 263 -27.48 -1.42 33.75
CA ILE A 263 -26.46 -2.04 32.90
C ILE A 263 -26.52 -3.56 33.16
N PRO A 264 -26.59 -4.42 32.11
CA PRO A 264 -26.72 -5.85 32.30
C PRO A 264 -25.64 -6.43 33.22
N THR A 265 -26.04 -7.30 34.14
CA THR A 265 -25.22 -7.88 35.24
C THR A 265 -23.95 -8.62 34.80
N LYS A 266 -23.79 -8.90 33.50
CA LYS A 266 -22.56 -9.43 32.90
C LYS A 266 -21.84 -8.35 32.11
N VAL A 267 -20.98 -7.65 32.84
CA VAL A 267 -20.06 -6.65 32.31
C VAL A 267 -18.70 -7.31 32.09
N PHE A 268 -18.28 -7.42 30.84
CA PHE A 268 -16.99 -7.97 30.45
C PHE A 268 -16.02 -6.84 30.11
N HIS A 269 -15.77 -5.96 31.08
CA HIS A 269 -14.82 -4.86 30.94
C HIS A 269 -13.45 -5.30 31.40
N VAL A 270 -12.47 -5.16 30.51
CA VAL A 270 -11.04 -5.30 30.86
C VAL A 270 -10.50 -4.01 31.47
N LEU A 271 -11.28 -2.94 31.37
CA LEU A 271 -10.84 -1.56 31.50
C LEU A 271 -12.02 -0.66 31.92
N SER A 272 -11.78 0.43 32.64
CA SER A 272 -12.84 1.36 33.06
C SER A 272 -13.60 1.95 31.86
N ALA A 273 -14.92 2.05 31.94
CA ALA A 273 -15.78 2.68 30.96
C ALA A 273 -16.68 3.73 31.65
N ASP A 274 -16.90 4.86 31.00
CA ASP A 274 -17.95 5.79 31.42
C ASP A 274 -19.33 5.35 30.86
N PRO A 275 -20.45 5.88 31.37
CA PRO A 275 -21.79 5.45 30.93
C PRO A 275 -22.02 5.54 29.41
N SER A 276 -21.42 6.52 28.73
CA SER A 276 -21.55 6.66 27.27
C SER A 276 -20.80 5.56 26.52
N GLN A 277 -19.65 5.14 27.04
CA GLN A 277 -18.88 4.02 26.51
C GLN A 277 -19.59 2.69 26.76
N GLU A 278 -20.19 2.51 27.94
CA GLU A 278 -20.98 1.31 28.28
C GLU A 278 -22.19 1.17 27.37
N ALA A 279 -22.92 2.25 27.14
CA ALA A 279 -24.04 2.29 26.19
C ALA A 279 -23.61 1.88 24.77
N ALA A 280 -22.44 2.36 24.31
CA ALA A 280 -21.89 1.96 23.02
C ALA A 280 -21.50 0.47 22.96
N ILE A 281 -20.91 -0.06 24.03
CA ILE A 281 -20.54 -1.49 24.13
C ILE A 281 -21.81 -2.36 24.14
N ALA A 282 -22.84 -1.99 24.91
CA ALA A 282 -24.11 -2.71 24.97
C ALA A 282 -24.80 -2.76 23.60
N ALA A 283 -24.85 -1.62 22.89
CA ALA A 283 -25.42 -1.56 21.54
C ALA A 283 -24.63 -2.44 20.54
N ALA A 284 -23.31 -2.45 20.61
CA ALA A 284 -22.47 -3.32 19.76
C ALA A 284 -22.69 -4.82 20.07
N ARG A 285 -22.82 -5.18 21.35
CA ARG A 285 -23.16 -6.56 21.76
C ARG A 285 -24.53 -7.00 21.24
N ALA A 286 -25.50 -6.08 21.19
CA ALA A 286 -26.82 -6.31 20.60
C ALA A 286 -26.81 -6.40 19.06
N GLY A 287 -25.65 -6.23 18.40
CA GLY A 287 -25.50 -6.36 16.95
C GLY A 287 -25.75 -5.07 16.18
N ALA A 288 -25.75 -3.91 16.84
CA ALA A 288 -25.92 -2.64 16.17
C ALA A 288 -24.66 -2.20 15.40
N ASN A 289 -24.88 -1.49 14.29
CA ASN A 289 -23.82 -0.78 13.57
C ASN A 289 -23.69 0.63 14.16
N LEU A 290 -22.48 1.02 14.57
CA LEU A 290 -22.25 2.24 15.34
C LEU A 290 -21.16 3.11 14.72
N VAL A 291 -21.35 4.42 14.79
CA VAL A 291 -20.29 5.42 14.60
C VAL A 291 -20.02 6.08 15.95
N ILE A 292 -18.87 5.77 16.55
CA ILE A 292 -18.49 6.32 17.85
C ILE A 292 -17.57 7.52 17.62
N GLN A 293 -18.07 8.71 17.95
CA GLN A 293 -17.27 9.92 17.98
C GLN A 293 -16.76 10.19 19.40
N GLY A 294 -15.55 10.73 19.49
CA GLY A 294 -14.91 11.02 20.78
C GLY A 294 -13.85 12.10 20.59
N PRO A 295 -13.81 13.14 21.43
CA PRO A 295 -12.70 14.09 21.44
C PRO A 295 -11.34 13.42 21.74
N PRO A 296 -10.19 14.04 21.40
CA PRO A 296 -8.88 13.55 21.83
C PRO A 296 -8.83 13.36 23.35
N GLY A 297 -8.24 12.24 23.81
CA GLY A 297 -8.11 11.94 25.24
C GLY A 297 -9.33 11.26 25.90
N THR A 298 -10.45 11.10 25.21
CA THR A 298 -11.70 10.50 25.79
C THR A 298 -11.72 8.98 25.84
N GLY A 299 -10.56 8.33 25.88
CA GLY A 299 -10.50 6.88 26.07
C GLY A 299 -11.00 6.03 24.89
N LYS A 300 -11.03 6.52 23.63
CA LYS A 300 -11.43 5.70 22.46
C LYS A 300 -10.80 4.30 22.41
N THR A 301 -9.49 4.22 22.66
CA THR A 301 -8.75 2.94 22.68
C THR A 301 -9.25 2.02 23.78
N GLN A 302 -9.64 2.59 24.93
CA GLN A 302 -10.26 1.90 26.04
C GLN A 302 -11.61 1.30 25.63
N THR A 303 -12.46 2.12 25.00
CA THR A 303 -13.77 1.71 24.51
C THR A 303 -13.66 0.58 23.49
N ILE A 304 -12.71 0.67 22.56
CA ILE A 304 -12.45 -0.38 21.57
C ILE A 304 -12.03 -1.68 22.25
N ALA A 305 -11.08 -1.63 23.21
CA ALA A 305 -10.62 -2.82 23.92
C ALA A 305 -11.77 -3.49 24.70
N ASN A 306 -12.59 -2.71 25.41
CA ASN A 306 -13.76 -3.23 26.11
C ASN A 306 -14.80 -3.82 25.15
N LEU A 307 -15.03 -3.19 24.00
CA LEU A 307 -15.98 -3.70 22.98
C LEU A 307 -15.50 -5.04 22.42
N ILE A 308 -14.20 -5.16 22.10
CA ILE A 308 -13.60 -6.43 21.64
C ILE A 308 -13.73 -7.50 22.73
N ALA A 309 -13.33 -7.19 23.96
CA ALA A 309 -13.40 -8.13 25.08
C ALA A 309 -14.81 -8.63 25.33
N ALA A 310 -15.80 -7.74 25.30
CA ALA A 310 -17.20 -8.11 25.51
C ALA A 310 -17.77 -8.98 24.38
N CYS A 311 -17.47 -8.67 23.13
CA CYS A 311 -17.88 -9.50 21.99
C CYS A 311 -17.23 -10.89 22.04
N VAL A 312 -15.95 -10.98 22.40
CA VAL A 312 -15.24 -12.26 22.55
C VAL A 312 -15.81 -13.07 23.72
N ALA A 313 -16.13 -12.43 24.85
CA ALA A 313 -16.78 -13.07 25.99
C ALA A 313 -18.17 -13.63 25.65
N ASP A 314 -18.88 -13.00 24.71
CA ASP A 314 -20.13 -13.50 24.13
C ASP A 314 -19.92 -14.59 23.05
N GLY A 315 -18.68 -15.09 22.88
CA GLY A 315 -18.34 -16.15 21.93
C GLY A 315 -18.25 -15.70 20.47
N LYS A 316 -18.23 -14.39 20.18
CA LYS A 316 -18.13 -13.86 18.82
C LYS A 316 -16.67 -13.81 18.35
N ARG A 317 -16.49 -13.84 17.02
CA ARG A 317 -15.21 -13.53 16.37
C ARG A 317 -15.17 -12.05 16.02
N VAL A 318 -14.07 -11.38 16.31
CA VAL A 318 -13.90 -9.94 16.08
C VAL A 318 -12.70 -9.70 15.18
N LEU A 319 -12.92 -8.99 14.07
CA LEU A 319 -11.86 -8.46 13.22
C LEU A 319 -11.69 -6.97 13.53
N PHE A 320 -10.53 -6.60 14.08
CA PHE A 320 -10.18 -5.21 14.33
C PHE A 320 -9.24 -4.70 13.24
N VAL A 321 -9.66 -3.67 12.52
CA VAL A 321 -8.91 -3.06 11.41
C VAL A 321 -8.62 -1.61 11.74
N SER A 322 -7.41 -1.15 11.44
CA SER A 322 -7.02 0.25 11.54
C SER A 322 -6.02 0.59 10.44
N GLU A 323 -6.07 1.83 9.95
CA GLU A 323 -5.03 2.37 9.06
C GLU A 323 -3.69 2.52 9.79
N LYS A 324 -3.72 2.70 11.12
CA LYS A 324 -2.52 3.00 11.91
C LYS A 324 -2.08 1.82 12.79
N MET A 325 -0.86 1.33 12.58
CA MET A 325 -0.23 0.29 13.41
C MET A 325 -0.20 0.69 14.89
N ALA A 326 0.11 1.95 15.19
CA ALA A 326 0.08 2.47 16.56
C ALA A 326 -1.28 2.29 17.26
N ALA A 327 -2.39 2.37 16.51
CA ALA A 327 -3.72 2.13 17.06
C ALA A 327 -3.97 0.63 17.31
N LEU A 328 -3.52 -0.24 16.41
CA LEU A 328 -3.54 -1.70 16.59
C LEU A 328 -2.77 -2.10 17.84
N ASP A 329 -1.51 -1.66 17.96
CA ASP A 329 -0.64 -1.92 19.11
C ASP A 329 -1.23 -1.43 20.42
N ALA A 330 -1.81 -0.22 20.43
CA ALA A 330 -2.38 0.36 21.64
C ALA A 330 -3.59 -0.41 22.17
N VAL A 331 -4.41 -0.98 21.29
CA VAL A 331 -5.53 -1.85 21.66
C VAL A 331 -5.01 -3.22 22.07
N TYR A 332 -4.10 -3.82 21.30
CA TYR A 332 -3.54 -5.14 21.57
C TYR A 332 -2.88 -5.23 22.95
N ARG A 333 -2.09 -4.22 23.35
CA ARG A 333 -1.48 -4.16 24.69
C ARG A 333 -2.48 -4.08 25.82
N ARG A 334 -3.70 -3.57 25.59
CA ARG A 334 -4.77 -3.50 26.59
C ARG A 334 -5.57 -4.80 26.71
N LEU A 335 -5.48 -5.67 25.70
CA LEU A 335 -6.14 -6.97 25.67
C LEU A 335 -5.24 -8.10 26.22
N LYS A 336 -3.92 -7.85 26.33
CA LYS A 336 -2.96 -8.74 26.99
C LYS A 336 -2.98 -8.55 28.50
#